data_AF-A0A938KQF8-F1
#
_entry.id   AF-A0A938KQF8-F1
#
_cell.length_a   1.000
_cell.length_b   1.000
_cell.length_c   1.000
_cell.angle_alpha   90.00
_cell.angle_beta   90.00
_cell.angle_gamma   90.00
#
_symmetry.space_group_name_H-M   'P 1'
#
loop_
_entity.id
_entity.type
_entity.pdbx_description
1 polymer ?
#
loop_
_entity_poly.entity_id
_entity_poly.type
_entity_poly.pdbx_seq_one_letter_code
_entity_poly.pdbx_strand_id
1 'polypeptide(L)' 'MRVDLSPTRSLLNEVKDMNPDCIAIATQGRGLSRVFLGSVADKLIRSSGRPVLVLRPPTN' A
#
# COMPACT_ATOMS: atom_id res chain seq x y z
N MET A 1 -2.84 -22.50 -6.33
CA MET A 1 -2.88 -21.04 -6.06
C MET A 1 -1.45 -20.52 -6.08
N ARG A 2 -1.05 -19.73 -7.09
CA ARG A 2 0.28 -19.09 -7.12
C ARG A 2 0.23 -17.87 -6.20
N VAL A 3 0.87 -17.95 -5.04
CA VAL A 3 1.07 -16.79 -4.18
C VAL A 3 2.23 -15.99 -4.77
N ASP A 4 1.98 -14.77 -5.22
CA ASP A 4 3.06 -13.86 -5.59
C ASP A 4 3.76 -13.38 -4.31
N LEU A 5 5.06 -13.61 -4.22
CA LEU A 5 5.88 -13.24 -3.07
C LEU A 5 6.14 -11.73 -2.99
N SER A 6 5.82 -10.97 -4.04
CA SER A 6 5.84 -9.51 -4.05
C SER A 6 4.54 -8.97 -3.46
N PRO A 7 4.56 -8.37 -2.26
CA PRO A 7 3.34 -7.89 -1.61
C PRO A 7 2.58 -6.88 -2.46
N THR A 8 3.29 -6.01 -3.18
CA THR A 8 2.68 -5.01 -4.05
C THR A 8 1.90 -5.62 -5.20
N ARG A 9 2.44 -6.67 -5.84
CA ARG A 9 1.81 -7.25 -7.03
C ARG A 9 0.52 -7.98 -6.66
N SER A 10 0.53 -8.71 -5.54
CA SER A 10 -0.67 -9.32 -4.97
C SER A 10 -1.73 -8.26 -4.67
N LEU A 11 -1.38 -7.15 -4.02
CA LEU A 11 -2.32 -6.07 -3.71
C LEU A 11 -2.90 -5.41 -4.97
N LEU A 12 -2.10 -5.17 -6.00
CA LEU A 12 -2.61 -4.57 -7.25
C LEU A 12 -3.55 -5.50 -8.01
N ASN A 13 -3.32 -6.81 -7.95
CA ASN A 13 -4.26 -7.79 -8.53
C ASN A 13 -5.56 -7.79 -7.74
N GLU A 14 -5.49 -7.81 -6.41
CA GLU A 14 -6.67 -7.77 -5.55
C GLU A 14 -7.50 -6.49 -5.78
N VAL A 15 -6.85 -5.34 -5.96
CA VAL A 15 -7.52 -4.08 -6.29
C VAL A 15 -8.24 -4.15 -7.64
N LYS A 16 -7.67 -4.85 -8.63
CA LYS A 16 -8.34 -5.05 -9.93
C LYS A 16 -9.53 -5.97 -9.80
N ASP A 17 -9.39 -7.04 -9.02
CA ASP A 17 -10.40 -8.08 -8.88
C ASP A 17 -11.59 -7.60 -8.01
N MET A 18 -11.30 -6.95 -6.88
CA MET A 18 -12.31 -6.39 -5.98
C MET A 18 -12.89 -5.05 -6.46
N ASN A 19 -12.14 -4.31 -7.29
CA ASN A 19 -12.54 -3.01 -7.82
C ASN A 19 -12.99 -1.99 -6.74
N PRO A 20 -12.24 -1.78 -5.63
CA PRO A 20 -12.71 -0.99 -4.49
C PRO A 20 -12.72 0.51 -4.78
N ASP A 21 -13.61 1.27 -4.12
CA ASP A 21 -13.67 2.74 -4.28
C ASP A 21 -12.46 3.47 -3.66
N CYS A 22 -11.79 2.85 -2.68
CA CYS A 22 -10.56 3.37 -2.08
C CYS A 22 -9.68 2.25 -1.49
N ILE A 23 -8.42 2.57 -1.23
CA ILE A 23 -7.43 1.68 -0.60
C ILE A 23 -6.93 2.35 0.68
N ALA A 24 -7.02 1.66 1.82
CA ALA A 24 -6.46 2.15 3.09
C ALA A 24 -5.27 1.28 3.51
N ILE A 25 -4.14 1.91 3.83
CA ILE A 25 -2.93 1.23 4.32
C ILE A 25 -2.34 1.96 5.53
N ALA A 26 -1.77 1.20 6.46
CA ALA A 26 -1.02 1.73 7.58
C ALA A 26 0.47 1.44 7.40
N THR A 27 1.33 2.43 7.62
CA THR A 27 2.79 2.22 7.60
C THR A 27 3.28 1.78 8.99
N GLN A 28 4.06 0.70 9.08
CA GLN A 28 4.71 0.33 10.35
C GLN A 28 5.93 1.23 10.61
N GLY A 29 5.88 1.99 11.70
CA GLY A 29 6.81 3.08 12.04
C GLY A 29 8.20 2.67 12.53
N ARG A 30 8.79 1.58 12.04
CA ARG A 30 10.08 1.08 12.54
C ARG A 30 11.29 1.31 11.63
N GLY A 31 11.18 1.93 10.45
CA GLY A 31 12.41 2.00 9.63
C GLY A 31 12.41 2.68 8.27
N LEU A 32 11.64 3.74 8.02
CA LEU A 32 12.04 4.71 7.00
C LEU A 32 11.78 6.12 7.52
N SER A 33 12.78 6.98 7.37
CA SER A 33 12.83 8.37 7.83
C SER A 33 11.52 9.12 7.56
N ARG A 34 11.25 10.14 8.39
CA ARG A 34 10.06 11.02 8.45
C ARG A 34 9.55 11.57 7.09
N VAL A 35 10.30 11.34 6.01
CA VAL A 35 10.12 11.84 4.65
C VAL A 35 9.70 10.75 3.63
N PHE A 36 9.86 9.45 3.91
CA PHE A 36 9.58 8.40 2.92
C PHE A 36 8.18 7.79 3.06
N LEU A 37 7.38 7.95 2.01
CA LEU A 37 6.20 7.15 1.73
C LEU A 37 6.67 5.70 1.46
N GLY A 38 6.25 4.73 2.28
CA GLY A 38 6.76 3.35 2.22
C GLY A 38 6.68 2.74 0.81
N SER A 39 7.58 1.81 0.47
CA SER A 39 7.71 1.26 -0.89
C SER A 39 6.45 0.59 -1.46
N VAL A 40 5.56 0.09 -0.60
CA VAL A 40 4.24 -0.43 -0.99
C VAL A 40 3.24 0.70 -1.22
N ALA A 41 3.22 1.70 -0.33
CA ALA A 41 2.34 2.86 -0.43
C ALA A 41 2.58 3.65 -1.73
N ASP A 42 3.85 3.94 -2.02
CA ASP A 42 4.26 4.64 -3.24
C ASP A 42 3.78 3.91 -4.51
N LYS A 43 4.00 2.60 -4.58
CA LYS A 43 3.57 1.80 -5.73
C LYS A 43 2.05 1.73 -5.88
N LEU A 44 1.31 1.64 -4.77
CA LEU A 44 -0.15 1.66 -4.83
C LEU A 44 -0.67 3.01 -5.31
N ILE A 45 -0.10 4.11 -4.83
CA ILE A 45 -0.47 5.46 -5.26
C ILE A 45 -0.22 5.65 -6.76
N ARG A 46 0.91 5.13 -7.27
CA ARG A 46 1.26 5.26 -8.69
C ARG A 46 0.49 4.33 -9.63
N SER A 47 0.13 3.13 -9.17
CA SER A 47 -0.31 2.05 -10.07
C SER A 47 -1.73 1.52 -9.84
N SER A 48 -2.39 1.87 -8.73
CA SER A 48 -3.72 1.32 -8.42
C SER A 48 -4.86 1.99 -9.19
N GLY A 49 -4.69 3.25 -9.61
CA GLY A 49 -5.76 4.06 -10.18
C GLY A 49 -6.91 4.34 -9.20
N ARG A 50 -6.72 4.12 -7.90
CA ARG A 50 -7.71 4.36 -6.85
C ARG A 50 -7.20 5.35 -5.81
N PRO A 51 -8.09 6.12 -5.15
CA PRO A 51 -7.73 6.90 -3.98
C PRO A 51 -7.04 6.02 -2.92
N VAL A 52 -5.88 6.45 -2.42
CA VAL A 52 -5.13 5.73 -1.38
C VAL A 52 -5.04 6.57 -0.10
N LEU A 53 -5.64 6.08 0.98
CA LEU A 53 -5.50 6.64 2.32
C LEU A 53 -4.31 5.99 3.04
N VAL A 54 -3.35 6.81 3.45
CA VAL A 54 -2.14 6.34 4.15
C VAL A 54 -2.18 6.80 5.60
N LEU A 55 -2.39 5.85 6.52
CA LEU A 55 -2.34 6.08 7.96
C LEU A 55 -0.90 5.97 8.47
N ARG A 56 -0.43 7.03 9.12
CA ARG A 56 0.84 7.05 9.85
C ARG A 56 0.55 7.00 11.35
N PRO A 57 0.75 5.86 12.03
CA PRO A 57 0.57 5.79 13.46
C PRO A 57 1.63 6.65 14.16
N PRO A 58 1.26 7.35 15.26
CA PRO A 58 2.23 8.11 16.03
C PRO A 58 3.28 7.16 16.62
N THR A 59 4.54 7.57 16.55
CA THR A 59 5.63 6.89 17.28
C THR A 59 5.51 7.30 18.74
N ASN A 60 5.20 6.36 19.63
CA ASN A 60 5.28 6.55 21.08
C ASN A 60 6.76 6.54 21.51
#